data_AF-A0A2E7L7M6-F1
#
_entry.id   AF-A0A2E7L7M6-F1
#
_cell.length_a   1.000
_cell.length_b   1.000
_cell.length_c   1.000
_cell.angle_alpha   90.00
_cell.angle_beta   90.00
_cell.angle_gamma   90.00
#
_symmetry.space_group_name_H-M   'P 1'
#
loop_
_entity.id
_entity.type
_entity.pdbx_description
1 polymer ?
#
loop_
_entity_poly.entity_id
_entity_poly.type
_entity_poly.pdbx_seq_one_letter_code
_entity_poly.pdbx_strand_id
1 'polypeptide(L)'
;MVRAYSAVAIWIITGLVAPAFGDAPNCPWQWLSGTWQIEEDYGFKSRVVWKPLAVGQGATGIWEDDEGNKFTELLGWDANKKQVVSTGFGTNSAYWIVKFTKVTDRELAGTMTYRTPQGITYEGEYVLRKLGSNACESLYKARNSETDEVGEFKGRYRKTDSLQQQVLDLVSNRKHYALYKVQSVTQAQEAEGLLDRAIKSHTTNARLFAARGKLFADRNQAEEAARDFHTFARLDANSTSESNECTIAWMDGAAAQLMKGQGQKDYRVYIHQMLLRFESTRNVNVAERISKAALFGALDPQDLPKVVRLADLASSRGGATGLFVKGLTAYRMERFETAEVCAKQIVATENKPPFLNLQSQLLLAMAHYHTGNEMQYRKILNEVKSAMNDTKFFWLHNRVFTTTLLKQAERLGKE
;
A
#
# COMPACT_ATOMS: atom_id res chain seq x y z
N MET A 1 21.80 53.09 30.35
CA MET A 1 23.17 52.57 30.50
C MET A 1 23.10 51.07 30.27
N VAL A 2 23.58 50.63 29.11
CA VAL A 2 23.59 49.24 28.64
C VAL A 2 24.78 48.50 29.24
N ARG A 3 24.58 47.25 29.68
CA ARG A 3 25.56 46.15 29.79
C ARG A 3 24.79 44.90 30.25
N ALA A 4 25.13 43.67 29.90
CA ALA A 4 25.76 43.00 28.77
C ALA A 4 25.79 41.51 29.20
N TYR A 5 25.62 40.61 28.23
CA TYR A 5 25.66 39.16 28.40
C TYR A 5 26.95 38.66 29.08
N SER A 6 26.87 37.51 29.76
CA SER A 6 27.99 36.58 29.88
C SER A 6 27.49 35.14 29.80
N ALA A 7 28.09 34.45 28.83
CA ALA A 7 27.88 33.07 28.45
C ALA A 7 28.43 32.09 29.49
N VAL A 8 27.83 30.91 29.59
CA VAL A 8 28.53 29.70 30.05
C VAL A 8 28.37 28.64 28.98
N ALA A 9 29.53 28.16 28.54
CA ALA A 9 29.71 27.29 27.42
C ALA A 9 29.45 25.81 27.75
N ILE A 10 29.04 25.13 26.69
CA ILE A 10 29.03 23.71 26.38
C ILE A 10 30.22 22.95 27.00
N TRP A 11 29.91 21.83 27.68
CA TRP A 11 30.74 20.64 27.64
C TRP A 11 29.90 19.45 27.15
N ILE A 12 30.31 18.95 26.00
CA ILE A 12 29.91 17.69 25.38
C ILE A 12 30.57 16.58 26.18
N ILE A 13 29.78 15.72 26.82
CA ILE A 13 30.20 14.35 27.15
C ILE A 13 29.27 13.43 26.38
N THR A 14 29.75 12.99 25.22
CA THR A 14 29.28 11.79 24.52
C THR A 14 29.63 10.57 25.36
N GLY A 15 28.83 10.32 26.40
CA GLY A 15 28.76 9.04 27.05
C GLY A 15 27.69 8.22 26.34
N LEU A 16 28.11 7.13 25.70
CA LEU A 16 27.27 6.00 25.29
C LEU A 16 26.55 5.44 26.52
N VAL A 17 25.49 6.11 26.95
CA VAL A 17 24.47 5.48 27.78
C VAL A 17 23.67 4.65 26.80
N ALA A 18 24.05 3.39 26.66
CA ALA A 18 23.10 2.37 26.22
C ALA A 18 21.83 2.60 27.06
N PRO A 19 20.65 2.81 26.46
CA PRO A 19 19.44 2.99 27.25
C PRO A 19 19.18 1.70 28.02
N ALA A 20 19.65 1.66 29.26
CA ALA A 20 19.29 0.70 30.30
C ALA A 20 17.88 1.01 30.84
N PHE A 21 16.96 1.32 29.93
CA PHE A 21 15.53 1.14 30.07
C PHE A 21 15.23 -0.05 29.14
N GLY A 22 15.53 -1.29 29.52
CA GLY A 22 14.75 -1.98 30.54
C GLY A 22 13.29 -2.00 30.04
N ASP A 23 13.00 -2.83 29.04
CA ASP A 23 11.68 -3.18 28.52
C ASP A 23 10.60 -2.11 28.69
N ALA A 24 10.41 -1.21 27.71
CA ALA A 24 9.14 -0.53 27.60
C ALA A 24 8.07 -1.63 27.36
N PRO A 25 7.18 -1.95 28.31
CA PRO A 25 6.14 -2.93 28.07
C PRO A 25 5.36 -2.45 26.85
N ASN A 26 5.20 -3.34 25.86
CA ASN A 26 4.38 -3.13 24.67
C ASN A 26 3.17 -2.26 25.05
N CYS A 27 3.05 -1.09 24.43
CA CYS A 27 2.07 -0.10 24.85
C CYS A 27 0.69 -0.79 24.95
N PRO A 28 0.03 -0.81 26.11
CA PRO A 28 -1.01 -1.80 26.42
C PRO A 28 -2.28 -1.66 25.58
N TRP A 29 -2.41 -0.57 24.81
CA TRP A 29 -3.47 -0.31 23.86
C TRP A 29 -3.10 -0.63 22.40
N GLN A 30 -1.90 -1.13 22.11
CA GLN A 30 -1.45 -1.42 20.73
C GLN A 30 -2.43 -2.29 19.95
N TRP A 31 -3.15 -3.17 20.65
CA TRP A 31 -4.15 -4.04 20.05
C TRP A 31 -5.35 -3.28 19.45
N LEU A 32 -5.59 -2.02 19.84
CA LEU A 32 -6.60 -1.14 19.25
C LEU A 32 -6.21 -0.61 17.86
N SER A 33 -4.94 -0.68 17.46
CA SER A 33 -4.49 -0.17 16.17
C SER A 33 -5.20 -0.87 15.02
N GLY A 34 -5.59 -0.13 13.98
CA GLY A 34 -6.26 -0.65 12.79
C GLY A 34 -7.65 -0.06 12.56
N THR A 35 -8.41 -0.69 11.68
CA THR A 35 -9.77 -0.24 11.33
C THR A 35 -10.80 -1.13 12.02
N TRP A 36 -11.75 -0.52 12.71
CA TRP A 36 -12.81 -1.21 13.43
C TRP A 36 -14.17 -0.72 12.97
N GLN A 37 -15.12 -1.66 12.91
CA GLN A 37 -16.55 -1.40 12.83
C GLN A 37 -17.14 -1.64 14.21
N ILE A 38 -18.03 -0.74 14.60
CA ILE A 38 -18.58 -0.65 15.94
C ILE A 38 -20.08 -0.64 15.81
N GLU A 39 -20.74 -1.43 16.63
CA GLU A 39 -22.19 -1.51 16.72
C GLU A 39 -22.57 -1.54 18.20
N GLU A 40 -23.31 -0.54 18.63
CA GLU A 40 -23.80 -0.40 20.00
C GLU A 40 -25.28 -0.80 20.09
N ASP A 41 -25.70 -1.28 21.26
CA ASP A 41 -27.02 -1.87 21.49
C ASP A 41 -28.19 -0.88 21.32
N TYR A 42 -27.94 0.42 21.47
CA TYR A 42 -28.91 1.49 21.17
C TYR A 42 -28.93 1.92 19.69
N GLY A 43 -28.26 1.17 18.80
CA GLY A 43 -28.34 1.34 17.35
C GLY A 43 -27.23 2.18 16.72
N PHE A 44 -26.33 2.78 17.52
CA PHE A 44 -25.19 3.52 16.99
C PHE A 44 -24.23 2.61 16.25
N LYS A 45 -23.91 2.98 15.01
CA LYS A 45 -22.95 2.27 14.16
C LYS A 45 -21.87 3.23 13.71
N SER A 46 -20.62 2.82 13.90
CA SER A 46 -19.50 3.65 13.48
C SER A 46 -18.31 2.85 13.00
N ARG A 47 -17.46 3.52 12.25
CA ARG A 47 -16.16 3.03 11.83
C ARG A 47 -15.09 3.92 12.45
N VAL A 48 -14.07 3.31 13.06
CA VAL A 48 -12.87 4.02 13.52
C VAL A 48 -11.62 3.48 12.84
N VAL A 49 -10.71 4.39 12.47
CA VAL A 49 -9.35 4.06 12.02
C VAL A 49 -8.34 4.57 13.05
N TRP A 50 -7.77 3.64 13.82
CA TRP A 50 -6.71 3.89 14.78
C TRP A 50 -5.34 3.77 14.13
N LYS A 51 -4.55 4.86 14.18
CA LYS A 51 -3.18 4.94 13.68
C LYS A 51 -2.22 5.25 14.82
N PRO A 52 -1.19 4.43 15.07
CA PRO A 52 -0.11 4.80 15.98
C PRO A 52 0.53 6.12 15.55
N LEU A 53 0.93 6.94 16.52
CA LEU A 53 1.75 8.12 16.25
C LEU A 53 3.11 7.70 15.71
N ALA A 54 3.69 8.51 14.81
CA ALA A 54 5.00 8.23 14.23
C ALA A 54 6.12 8.24 15.27
N VAL A 55 5.94 9.03 16.34
CA VAL A 55 6.85 9.16 17.48
C VAL A 55 6.00 9.22 18.75
N GLY A 56 6.42 8.51 19.80
CA GLY A 56 5.77 8.53 21.11
C GLY A 56 4.84 7.35 21.37
N GLN A 57 4.17 7.38 22.53
CA GLN A 57 3.32 6.32 23.03
C GLN A 57 1.84 6.73 22.95
N GLY A 58 1.36 6.98 21.72
CA GLY A 58 -0.06 7.29 21.47
C GLY A 58 -0.56 6.86 20.10
N ALA A 59 -1.85 7.08 19.85
CA ALA A 59 -2.52 6.84 18.58
C ALA A 59 -3.56 7.92 18.29
N THR A 60 -3.88 8.12 17.02
CA THR A 60 -5.02 8.93 16.59
C THR A 60 -6.14 8.03 16.04
N GLY A 61 -7.37 8.31 16.43
CA GLY A 61 -8.58 7.65 15.93
C GLY A 61 -9.36 8.61 15.04
N ILE A 62 -9.72 8.18 13.84
CA ILE A 62 -10.68 8.91 13.00
C ILE A 62 -11.96 8.09 12.92
N TRP A 63 -13.05 8.64 13.43
CA TRP A 63 -14.36 8.01 13.49
C TRP A 63 -15.30 8.61 12.46
N GLU A 64 -16.18 7.78 11.92
CA GLU A 64 -17.30 8.16 11.06
C GLU A 64 -18.47 7.25 11.39
N ASP A 65 -19.61 7.82 11.78
CA ASP A 65 -20.84 7.06 12.01
C ASP A 65 -21.70 6.94 10.73
N ASP A 66 -22.79 6.18 10.80
CA ASP A 66 -23.69 5.94 9.68
C ASP A 66 -24.56 7.16 9.31
N GLU A 67 -24.63 8.17 10.17
CA GLU A 67 -25.22 9.48 9.91
C GLU A 67 -24.23 10.48 9.28
N GLY A 68 -22.96 10.10 9.15
CA GLY A 68 -21.89 10.90 8.55
C GLY A 68 -21.23 11.89 9.52
N ASN A 69 -21.51 11.81 10.82
CA ASN A 69 -20.77 12.57 11.83
C ASN A 69 -19.34 12.04 11.93
N LYS A 70 -18.39 12.94 12.17
CA LYS A 70 -16.97 12.61 12.22
C LYS A 70 -16.38 13.01 13.55
N PHE A 71 -15.49 12.17 14.07
CA PHE A 71 -14.74 12.47 15.29
C PHE A 71 -13.26 12.24 15.06
N THR A 72 -12.44 13.08 15.69
CA THR A 72 -11.00 12.89 15.81
C THR A 72 -10.67 12.65 17.26
N GLU A 73 -9.94 11.58 17.52
CA GLU A 73 -9.56 11.13 18.85
C GLU A 73 -8.04 11.05 18.96
N LEU A 74 -7.52 11.44 20.12
CA LEU A 74 -6.14 11.27 20.52
C LEU A 74 -6.07 10.38 21.77
N LEU A 75 -5.34 9.28 21.66
CA LEU A 75 -5.09 8.35 22.74
C LEU A 75 -3.60 8.40 23.12
N GLY A 76 -3.29 8.45 24.41
CA GLY A 76 -1.92 8.51 24.92
C GLY A 76 -1.72 7.70 26.20
N TRP A 77 -0.52 7.14 26.36
CA TRP A 77 -0.07 6.48 27.58
C TRP A 77 0.60 7.48 28.53
N ASP A 78 0.07 7.61 29.75
CA ASP A 78 0.69 8.36 30.84
C ASP A 78 1.43 7.36 31.75
N ALA A 79 2.75 7.24 31.52
CA ALA A 79 3.60 6.28 32.21
C ALA A 79 3.69 6.52 33.72
N ASN A 80 3.60 7.78 34.18
CA ASN A 80 3.71 8.13 35.59
C ASN A 80 2.49 7.65 36.37
N LYS A 81 1.30 7.81 35.77
CA LYS A 81 0.04 7.36 36.37
C LYS A 81 -0.36 5.94 35.97
N LYS A 82 0.42 5.31 35.08
CA LYS A 82 0.13 3.99 34.50
C LYS A 82 -1.28 3.90 33.90
N GLN A 83 -1.71 4.98 33.22
CA GLN A 83 -3.07 5.11 32.69
C GLN A 83 -3.05 5.41 31.19
N VAL A 84 -4.13 5.09 30.51
CA VAL A 84 -4.39 5.55 29.14
C VAL A 84 -5.40 6.70 29.20
N VAL A 85 -5.09 7.79 28.53
CA VAL A 85 -6.02 8.92 28.37
C VAL A 85 -6.43 8.99 26.91
N SER A 86 -7.73 9.11 26.65
CA SER A 86 -8.29 9.31 25.32
C SER A 86 -9.18 10.53 25.29
N THR A 87 -9.01 11.39 24.29
CA THR A 87 -9.85 12.57 24.10
C THR A 87 -10.31 12.65 22.66
N GLY A 88 -11.62 12.62 22.45
CA GLY A 88 -12.26 12.71 21.15
C GLY A 88 -13.10 13.98 21.00
N PHE A 89 -13.07 14.58 19.81
CA PHE A 89 -13.90 15.74 19.44
C PHE A 89 -14.55 15.47 18.09
N GLY A 90 -15.83 15.82 17.93
CA GLY A 90 -16.53 15.65 16.66
C GLY A 90 -17.55 16.72 16.34
N THR A 91 -18.43 16.39 15.41
CA THR A 91 -19.48 17.29 14.89
C THR A 91 -20.40 17.78 16.02
N ASN A 92 -20.92 19.01 15.89
CA ASN A 92 -21.88 19.63 16.82
C ASN A 92 -21.39 19.70 18.28
N SER A 93 -20.10 19.98 18.47
CA SER A 93 -19.48 20.08 19.81
C SER A 93 -19.57 18.79 20.65
N ALA A 94 -19.85 17.65 20.00
CA ALA A 94 -19.77 16.35 20.65
C ALA A 94 -18.31 16.05 21.01
N TYR A 95 -18.09 15.46 22.19
CA TYR A 95 -16.76 15.09 22.64
C TYR A 95 -16.81 13.93 23.62
N TRP A 96 -15.68 13.26 23.82
CA TRP A 96 -15.49 12.40 24.96
C TRP A 96 -14.10 12.56 25.56
N ILE A 97 -14.00 12.26 26.85
CA ILE A 97 -12.75 12.17 27.59
C ILE A 97 -12.80 10.87 28.37
N VAL A 98 -11.85 9.98 28.11
CA VAL A 98 -11.72 8.69 28.79
C VAL A 98 -10.40 8.64 29.54
N LYS A 99 -10.45 8.17 30.79
CA LYS A 99 -9.28 7.94 31.64
C LYS A 99 -9.30 6.48 32.10
N PHE A 100 -8.56 5.62 31.41
CA PHE A 100 -8.40 4.22 31.77
C PHE A 100 -7.33 4.07 32.84
N THR A 101 -7.73 3.89 34.09
CA THR A 101 -6.83 3.71 35.24
C THR A 101 -6.45 2.25 35.46
N LYS A 102 -7.22 1.31 34.92
CA LYS A 102 -6.89 -0.12 34.87
C LYS A 102 -6.56 -0.49 33.42
N VAL A 103 -5.30 -0.86 33.19
CA VAL A 103 -4.77 -1.07 31.83
C VAL A 103 -4.02 -2.40 31.79
N THR A 104 -4.52 -3.33 30.98
CA THR A 104 -3.95 -4.67 30.79
C THR A 104 -3.92 -5.01 29.30
N ASP A 105 -3.33 -6.16 28.94
CA ASP A 105 -3.31 -6.67 27.56
C ASP A 105 -4.68 -7.14 27.05
N ARG A 106 -5.66 -7.29 27.95
CA ARG A 106 -7.02 -7.78 27.67
C ARG A 106 -8.13 -6.80 28.02
N GLU A 107 -7.86 -5.78 28.83
CA GLU A 107 -8.90 -4.89 29.34
C GLU A 107 -8.34 -3.49 29.60
N LEU A 108 -9.10 -2.47 29.18
CA LEU A 108 -8.96 -1.08 29.58
C LEU A 108 -10.22 -0.68 30.36
N ALA A 109 -10.09 -0.22 31.60
CA ALA A 109 -11.22 0.22 32.41
C ALA A 109 -10.92 1.52 33.16
N GLY A 110 -11.94 2.35 33.32
CA GLY A 110 -11.84 3.61 34.04
C GLY A 110 -13.11 4.45 33.87
N THR A 111 -12.95 5.77 33.73
CA THR A 111 -14.08 6.71 33.64
C THR A 111 -14.15 7.38 32.28
N MET A 112 -15.37 7.66 31.83
CA MET A 112 -15.65 8.43 30.61
C MET A 112 -16.63 9.56 30.91
N THR A 113 -16.34 10.72 30.34
CA THR A 113 -17.31 11.82 30.14
C THR A 113 -17.59 11.88 28.65
N TYR A 114 -18.86 11.88 28.25
CA TYR A 114 -19.29 11.91 26.86
C TYR A 114 -20.39 12.94 26.67
N ARG A 115 -20.23 13.83 25.69
CA ARG A 115 -21.26 14.76 25.26
C ARG A 115 -21.73 14.39 23.87
N THR A 116 -23.04 14.16 23.72
CA THR A 116 -23.67 13.83 22.43
C THR A 116 -23.71 15.04 21.50
N PRO A 117 -23.93 14.85 20.18
CA PRO A 117 -24.20 15.94 19.24
C PRO A 117 -25.40 16.82 19.60
N GLN A 118 -26.36 16.28 20.36
CA GLN A 118 -27.53 17.00 20.86
C GLN A 118 -27.25 17.78 22.16
N GLY A 119 -26.03 17.66 22.70
CA GLY A 119 -25.60 18.40 23.87
C GLY A 119 -25.93 17.76 25.22
N ILE A 120 -26.33 16.49 25.23
CA ILE A 120 -26.56 15.73 26.48
C ILE A 120 -25.21 15.20 26.96
N THR A 121 -24.91 15.37 28.25
CA THR A 121 -23.66 14.88 28.85
C THR A 121 -23.93 13.64 29.71
N TYR A 122 -23.11 12.62 29.50
CA TYR A 122 -23.08 11.38 30.26
C TYR A 122 -21.74 11.24 30.97
N GLU A 123 -21.74 10.79 32.21
CA GLU A 123 -20.52 10.49 32.96
C GLU A 123 -20.62 9.15 33.68
N GLY A 124 -19.56 8.34 33.62
CA GLY A 124 -19.52 7.11 34.41
C GLY A 124 -18.40 6.16 34.08
N GLU A 125 -18.61 4.88 34.38
CA GLU A 125 -17.61 3.82 34.24
C GLU A 125 -17.59 3.28 32.81
N TYR A 126 -16.40 3.21 32.22
CA TYR A 126 -16.20 2.68 30.89
C TYR A 126 -15.18 1.55 30.89
N VAL A 127 -15.54 0.44 30.25
CA VAL A 127 -14.71 -0.76 30.14
C VAL A 127 -14.65 -1.18 28.67
N LEU A 128 -13.45 -1.48 28.18
CA LEU A 128 -13.19 -2.05 26.87
C LEU A 128 -12.42 -3.36 27.04
N ARG A 129 -13.00 -4.49 26.62
CA ARG A 129 -12.41 -5.83 26.75
C ARG A 129 -12.06 -6.41 25.40
N LYS A 130 -10.84 -6.91 25.28
CA LYS A 130 -10.35 -7.65 24.12
C LYS A 130 -10.87 -9.08 24.17
N LEU A 131 -11.68 -9.45 23.17
CA LEU A 131 -12.21 -10.81 23.01
C LEU A 131 -11.28 -11.67 22.14
N GLY A 132 -10.47 -11.05 21.29
CA GLY A 132 -9.50 -11.72 20.43
C GLY A 132 -8.62 -10.73 19.67
N SER A 133 -7.91 -11.18 18.63
CA SER A 133 -7.09 -10.31 17.76
C SER A 133 -7.93 -9.33 16.93
N ASN A 134 -9.19 -9.67 16.65
CA ASN A 134 -10.07 -8.95 15.72
C ASN A 134 -11.40 -8.51 16.36
N ALA A 135 -11.54 -8.64 17.68
CA ALA A 135 -12.79 -8.32 18.37
C ALA A 135 -12.53 -7.74 19.76
N CYS A 136 -13.30 -6.72 20.11
CA CYS A 136 -13.47 -6.25 21.48
C CYS A 136 -14.93 -5.88 21.76
N GLU A 137 -15.26 -5.76 23.04
CA GLU A 137 -16.56 -5.27 23.51
C GLU A 137 -16.34 -4.06 24.42
N SER A 138 -17.29 -3.15 24.43
CA SER A 138 -17.35 -2.05 25.39
C SER A 138 -18.58 -2.15 26.28
N LEU A 139 -18.44 -1.63 27.50
CA LEU A 139 -19.53 -1.42 28.45
C LEU A 139 -19.37 -0.03 29.04
N TYR A 140 -20.39 0.82 28.86
CA TYR A 140 -20.46 2.15 29.44
C TYR A 140 -21.66 2.24 30.37
N LYS A 141 -21.40 2.41 31.67
CA LYS A 141 -22.44 2.65 32.67
C LYS A 141 -22.37 4.10 33.07
N ALA A 142 -23.35 4.89 32.65
CA ALA A 142 -23.24 6.34 32.72
C ALA A 142 -24.51 6.99 33.26
N ARG A 143 -24.32 8.07 34.00
CA ARG A 143 -25.40 8.94 34.46
C ARG A 143 -25.57 10.11 33.50
N ASN A 144 -26.81 10.41 33.11
CA ASN A 144 -27.16 11.64 32.43
C ASN A 144 -27.06 12.82 33.40
N SER A 145 -26.26 13.85 33.07
CA SER A 145 -26.02 14.99 33.96
C SER A 145 -27.25 15.88 34.19
N GLU A 146 -28.25 15.82 33.31
CA GLU A 146 -29.46 16.65 33.37
C GLU A 146 -30.62 15.94 34.09
N THR A 147 -30.76 14.63 33.91
CA THR A 147 -31.89 13.85 34.44
C THR A 147 -31.53 12.96 35.64
N ASP A 148 -30.23 12.82 35.95
CA ASP A 148 -29.68 11.86 36.92
C ASP A 148 -30.00 10.37 36.61
N GLU A 149 -30.61 10.07 35.46
CA GLU A 149 -30.90 8.70 35.03
C GLU A 149 -29.61 7.95 34.69
N VAL A 150 -29.54 6.68 35.08
CA VAL A 150 -28.39 5.80 34.82
C VAL A 150 -28.72 4.84 33.69
N GLY A 151 -27.92 4.89 32.64
CA GLY A 151 -27.97 3.99 31.50
C GLY A 151 -26.79 3.00 31.47
N GLU A 152 -26.99 1.89 30.78
CA GLU A 152 -25.95 0.93 30.42
C GLU A 152 -25.94 0.79 28.89
N PHE A 153 -24.77 1.01 28.27
CA PHE A 153 -24.57 0.96 26.83
C PHE A 153 -23.51 -0.09 26.50
N LYS A 154 -23.78 -0.98 25.53
CA LYS A 154 -22.86 -2.05 25.13
C LYS A 154 -22.47 -1.92 23.67
N GLY A 155 -21.17 -1.88 23.40
CA GLY A 155 -20.62 -1.86 22.05
C GLY A 155 -19.91 -3.16 21.68
N ARG A 156 -20.00 -3.53 20.40
CA ARG A 156 -19.22 -4.61 19.79
C ARG A 156 -18.35 -4.06 18.68
N TYR A 157 -17.06 -4.35 18.76
CA TYR A 157 -16.04 -3.86 17.86
C TYR A 157 -15.52 -5.04 17.06
N ARG A 158 -15.48 -4.90 15.74
CA ARG A 158 -14.94 -5.88 14.81
C ARG A 158 -13.88 -5.25 13.93
N LYS A 159 -12.69 -5.81 13.92
CA LYS A 159 -11.57 -5.32 13.14
C LYS A 159 -11.75 -5.65 11.66
N THR A 160 -11.90 -4.64 10.82
CA THR A 160 -12.16 -4.82 9.38
C THR A 160 -10.93 -4.76 8.49
N ASP A 161 -9.77 -4.40 9.03
CA ASP A 161 -8.49 -4.53 8.32
C ASP A 161 -7.73 -5.82 8.64
N SER A 162 -8.37 -6.76 9.35
CA SER A 162 -7.78 -8.08 9.62
C SER A 162 -7.50 -8.84 8.31
N LEU A 163 -6.40 -9.60 8.28
CA LEU A 163 -6.05 -10.43 7.11
C LEU A 163 -7.20 -11.38 6.73
N GLN A 164 -7.92 -11.89 7.74
CA GLN A 164 -9.10 -12.72 7.53
C GLN A 164 -10.21 -11.97 6.79
N GLN A 165 -10.52 -10.73 7.18
CA GLN A 165 -11.54 -9.94 6.49
C GLN A 165 -11.11 -9.59 5.06
N GLN A 166 -9.83 -9.26 4.85
CA GLN A 166 -9.30 -9.00 3.52
C GLN A 166 -9.42 -10.23 2.60
N VAL A 167 -9.13 -11.43 3.11
CA VAL A 167 -9.33 -12.68 2.37
C VAL A 167 -10.81 -12.94 2.08
N LEU A 168 -11.71 -12.65 3.03
CA LEU A 168 -13.16 -12.72 2.79
C LEU A 168 -13.63 -11.71 1.73
N ASP A 169 -13.04 -10.51 1.68
CA ASP A 169 -13.35 -9.51 0.66
C ASP A 169 -12.87 -9.97 -0.74
N LEU A 170 -11.75 -10.68 -0.83
CA LEU A 170 -11.30 -11.34 -2.07
C LEU A 170 -12.27 -12.46 -2.50
N VAL A 171 -12.72 -13.28 -1.55
CA VAL A 171 -13.70 -14.37 -1.80
C VAL A 171 -15.01 -13.80 -2.32
N SER A 172 -15.51 -12.73 -1.71
CA SER A 172 -16.76 -12.07 -2.09
C SER A 172 -16.67 -11.21 -3.36
N ASN A 173 -15.52 -11.25 -4.06
CA ASN A 173 -15.32 -10.55 -5.31
C ASN A 173 -15.53 -9.02 -5.18
N ARG A 174 -15.21 -8.45 -4.02
CA ARG A 174 -15.04 -6.99 -3.87
C ARG A 174 -13.75 -6.58 -4.59
N LYS A 175 -13.64 -5.33 -5.06
CA LYS A 175 -12.67 -4.80 -6.07
C LYS A 175 -11.17 -4.89 -5.70
N HIS A 176 -10.70 -6.03 -5.21
CA HIS A 176 -9.36 -6.27 -4.69
C HIS A 176 -8.73 -7.48 -5.40
N TYR A 177 -7.45 -7.39 -5.72
CA TYR A 177 -6.64 -8.48 -6.28
C TYR A 177 -5.39 -8.77 -5.44
N ALA A 178 -5.29 -8.14 -4.27
CA ALA A 178 -4.16 -8.23 -3.36
C ALA A 178 -4.60 -7.96 -1.93
N LEU A 179 -3.83 -8.49 -0.97
CA LEU A 179 -3.94 -8.10 0.43
C LEU A 179 -3.30 -6.74 0.66
N TYR A 180 -3.87 -5.97 1.58
CA TYR A 180 -3.31 -4.72 2.06
C TYR A 180 -2.14 -4.97 3.00
N LYS A 181 -0.95 -4.55 2.56
CA LYS A 181 0.24 -4.27 3.37
C LYS A 181 0.53 -5.32 4.47
N VAL A 182 1.10 -6.44 4.06
CA VAL A 182 1.68 -7.45 4.96
C VAL A 182 3.05 -6.95 5.42
N GLN A 183 3.22 -6.69 6.73
CA GLN A 183 4.39 -5.95 7.25
C GLN A 183 5.43 -6.82 7.95
N SER A 184 5.09 -8.08 8.27
CA SER A 184 5.99 -8.99 8.97
C SER A 184 5.97 -10.39 8.37
N VAL A 185 7.03 -11.15 8.64
CA VAL A 185 7.12 -12.57 8.24
C VAL A 185 5.97 -13.38 8.84
N THR A 186 5.62 -13.14 10.11
CA THR A 186 4.49 -13.81 10.78
C THR A 186 3.16 -13.49 10.11
N GLN A 187 2.90 -12.22 9.77
CA GLN A 187 1.69 -11.84 9.02
C GLN A 187 1.67 -12.46 7.64
N ALA A 188 2.83 -12.60 6.99
CA ALA A 188 2.92 -13.24 5.68
C ALA A 188 2.58 -14.74 5.74
N GLN A 189 3.06 -15.44 6.77
CA GLN A 189 2.71 -16.85 7.00
C GLN A 189 1.23 -17.02 7.32
N GLU A 190 0.65 -16.13 8.14
CA GLU A 190 -0.77 -16.12 8.42
C GLU A 190 -1.60 -15.88 7.15
N ALA A 191 -1.22 -14.87 6.36
CA ALA A 191 -1.86 -14.53 5.09
C ALA A 191 -1.81 -15.71 4.11
N GLU A 192 -0.66 -16.37 3.97
CA GLU A 192 -0.47 -17.55 3.14
C GLU A 192 -1.42 -18.67 3.57
N GLY A 193 -1.47 -19.00 4.87
CA GLY A 193 -2.36 -20.03 5.38
C GLY A 193 -3.85 -19.71 5.20
N LEU A 194 -4.25 -18.43 5.30
CA LEU A 194 -5.62 -17.99 5.02
C LEU A 194 -5.96 -18.11 3.53
N LEU A 195 -5.06 -17.66 2.65
CA LEU A 195 -5.23 -17.75 1.19
C LEU A 195 -5.28 -19.20 0.73
N ASP A 196 -4.47 -20.09 1.29
CA ASP A 196 -4.49 -21.52 0.97
C ASP A 196 -5.84 -22.17 1.27
N ARG A 197 -6.42 -21.87 2.44
CA ARG A 197 -7.76 -22.36 2.80
C ARG A 197 -8.84 -21.77 1.89
N ALA A 198 -8.74 -20.48 1.56
CA ALA A 198 -9.67 -19.82 0.64
C ALA A 198 -9.58 -20.40 -0.77
N ILE A 199 -8.38 -20.64 -1.30
CA ILE A 199 -8.16 -21.23 -2.63
C ILE A 199 -8.70 -22.66 -2.69
N LYS A 200 -8.50 -23.47 -1.64
CA LYS A 200 -9.06 -24.83 -1.56
C LYS A 200 -10.58 -24.84 -1.63
N SER A 201 -11.25 -23.83 -1.07
CA SER A 201 -12.72 -23.72 -1.08
C SER A 201 -13.27 -23.00 -2.32
N HIS A 202 -12.46 -22.17 -2.99
CA HIS A 202 -12.87 -21.32 -4.11
C HIS A 202 -11.84 -21.40 -5.25
N THR A 203 -11.66 -22.60 -5.81
CA THR A 203 -10.58 -22.94 -6.76
C THR A 203 -10.64 -22.18 -8.09
N THR A 204 -11.77 -21.53 -8.40
CA THR A 204 -11.96 -20.73 -9.62
C THR A 204 -11.86 -19.22 -9.39
N ASN A 205 -11.64 -18.77 -8.15
CA ASN A 205 -11.52 -17.35 -7.86
C ASN A 205 -10.12 -16.83 -8.19
N ALA A 206 -9.98 -16.16 -9.34
CA ALA A 206 -8.72 -15.62 -9.83
C ALA A 206 -8.03 -14.66 -8.85
N ARG A 207 -8.79 -13.89 -8.05
CA ARG A 207 -8.26 -12.86 -7.14
C ARG A 207 -7.47 -13.46 -5.99
N LEU A 208 -7.85 -14.65 -5.53
CA LEU A 208 -7.10 -15.36 -4.49
C LEU A 208 -5.71 -15.76 -5.00
N PHE A 209 -5.62 -16.24 -6.24
CA PHE A 209 -4.33 -16.56 -6.86
C PHE A 209 -3.49 -15.31 -7.10
N ALA A 210 -4.07 -14.21 -7.58
CA ALA A 210 -3.34 -12.94 -7.71
C ALA A 210 -2.79 -12.44 -6.36
N ALA A 211 -3.60 -12.52 -5.30
CA ALA A 211 -3.20 -12.07 -3.97
C ALA A 211 -2.07 -12.92 -3.38
N ARG A 212 -2.15 -14.25 -3.52
CA ARG A 212 -1.10 -15.17 -3.06
C ARG A 212 0.16 -15.07 -3.92
N GLY A 213 0.02 -14.92 -5.24
CA GLY A 213 1.13 -14.66 -6.15
C GLY A 213 1.88 -13.37 -5.79
N LYS A 214 1.15 -12.31 -5.44
CA LYS A 214 1.77 -11.06 -4.95
C LYS A 214 2.50 -11.25 -3.63
N LEU A 215 1.89 -11.97 -2.67
CA LEU A 215 2.52 -12.29 -1.39
C LEU A 215 3.86 -13.03 -1.57
N PHE A 216 3.90 -14.01 -2.47
CA PHE A 216 5.14 -14.73 -2.81
C PHE A 216 6.16 -13.82 -3.50
N ALA A 217 5.73 -12.96 -4.42
CA ALA A 217 6.63 -12.07 -5.13
C ALA A 217 7.27 -11.01 -4.21
N ASP A 218 6.50 -10.48 -3.25
CA ASP A 218 7.00 -9.57 -2.22
C ASP A 218 8.03 -10.24 -1.29
N ARG A 219 7.97 -11.58 -1.15
CA ARG A 219 8.94 -12.44 -0.46
C ARG A 219 10.07 -12.97 -1.35
N ASN A 220 10.16 -12.50 -2.59
CA ASN A 220 11.15 -12.94 -3.59
C ASN A 220 11.08 -14.45 -3.92
N GLN A 221 9.91 -15.05 -3.78
CA GLN A 221 9.61 -16.45 -4.18
C GLN A 221 9.07 -16.43 -5.61
N ALA A 222 9.97 -16.30 -6.58
CA ALA A 222 9.62 -15.96 -7.96
C ALA A 222 8.86 -17.10 -8.66
N GLU A 223 9.22 -18.35 -8.40
CA GLU A 223 8.63 -19.55 -9.00
C GLU A 223 7.18 -19.75 -8.54
N GLU A 224 6.91 -19.63 -7.25
CA GLU A 224 5.58 -19.72 -6.65
C GLU A 224 4.70 -18.56 -7.10
N ALA A 225 5.24 -17.33 -7.09
CA ALA A 225 4.56 -16.16 -7.61
C ALA A 225 4.15 -16.33 -9.07
N ALA A 226 5.09 -16.73 -9.93
CA ALA A 226 4.85 -16.94 -11.36
C ALA A 226 3.77 -18.01 -11.61
N ARG A 227 3.77 -19.10 -10.82
CA ARG A 227 2.76 -20.17 -10.92
C ARG A 227 1.36 -19.68 -10.57
N ASP A 228 1.25 -18.92 -9.49
CA ASP A 228 -0.03 -18.35 -9.05
C ASP A 228 -0.55 -17.31 -10.04
N PHE A 229 0.32 -16.43 -10.54
CA PHE A 229 -0.08 -15.47 -11.57
C PHE A 229 -0.49 -16.15 -12.88
N HIS A 230 0.14 -17.27 -13.26
CA HIS A 230 -0.30 -18.03 -14.42
C HIS A 230 -1.71 -18.62 -14.23
N THR A 231 -2.01 -19.11 -13.02
CA THR A 231 -3.36 -19.60 -12.68
C THR A 231 -4.39 -18.45 -12.68
N PHE A 232 -4.02 -17.30 -12.11
CA PHE A 232 -4.80 -16.07 -12.17
C PHE A 232 -5.12 -15.68 -13.61
N ALA A 233 -4.11 -15.60 -14.49
CA ALA A 233 -4.28 -15.21 -15.89
C ALA A 233 -5.29 -16.10 -16.63
N ARG A 234 -5.21 -17.42 -16.41
CA ARG A 234 -6.15 -18.38 -16.98
C ARG A 234 -7.59 -18.18 -16.48
N LEU A 235 -7.76 -17.93 -15.19
CA LEU A 235 -9.09 -17.75 -14.58
C LEU A 235 -9.71 -16.38 -14.90
N ASP A 236 -8.89 -15.34 -15.04
CA ASP A 236 -9.31 -13.96 -15.30
C ASP A 236 -9.41 -13.65 -16.81
N ALA A 237 -9.07 -14.59 -17.70
CA ALA A 237 -9.00 -14.37 -19.15
C ALA A 237 -10.28 -13.77 -19.76
N ASN A 238 -11.45 -14.19 -19.27
CA ASN A 238 -12.76 -13.74 -19.75
C ASN A 238 -13.41 -12.65 -18.86
N SER A 239 -12.69 -12.14 -17.87
CA SER A 239 -13.18 -11.11 -16.95
C SER A 239 -13.24 -9.75 -17.65
N THR A 240 -14.40 -9.09 -17.61
CA THR A 240 -14.61 -7.74 -18.16
C THR A 240 -14.08 -6.62 -17.25
N SER A 241 -13.56 -6.95 -16.07
CA SER A 241 -13.07 -5.98 -15.10
C SER A 241 -11.76 -5.33 -15.58
N GLU A 242 -11.80 -4.04 -15.89
CA GLU A 242 -10.63 -3.20 -16.15
C GLU A 242 -10.22 -2.33 -14.95
N SER A 243 -10.49 -2.78 -13.72
CA SER A 243 -10.16 -2.01 -12.54
C SER A 243 -8.65 -1.76 -12.41
N ASN A 244 -8.30 -0.71 -11.67
CA ASN A 244 -6.92 -0.36 -11.39
C ASN A 244 -6.14 -1.56 -10.82
N GLU A 245 -6.72 -2.22 -9.82
CA GLU A 245 -6.16 -3.37 -9.11
C GLU A 245 -6.00 -4.57 -10.04
N CYS A 246 -6.96 -4.79 -10.94
CA CYS A 246 -6.89 -5.87 -11.93
C CYS A 246 -5.70 -5.68 -12.86
N THR A 247 -5.56 -4.48 -13.46
CA THR A 247 -4.42 -4.19 -14.34
C THR A 247 -3.08 -4.29 -13.60
N ILE A 248 -3.01 -3.84 -12.34
CA ILE A 248 -1.80 -3.98 -11.51
C ILE A 248 -1.46 -5.46 -11.27
N ALA A 249 -2.45 -6.31 -10.99
CA ALA A 249 -2.22 -7.75 -10.82
C ALA A 249 -1.64 -8.39 -12.10
N TRP A 250 -2.14 -7.99 -13.28
CA TRP A 250 -1.56 -8.44 -14.55
C TRP A 250 -0.12 -7.98 -14.75
N MET A 251 0.20 -6.72 -14.41
CA MET A 251 1.58 -6.20 -14.47
C MET A 251 2.52 -6.92 -13.48
N ASP A 252 2.07 -7.16 -12.25
CA ASP A 252 2.83 -7.88 -11.24
C ASP A 252 3.08 -9.34 -11.67
N GLY A 253 2.11 -9.97 -12.33
CA GLY A 253 2.31 -11.30 -12.91
C GLY A 253 3.33 -11.33 -14.04
N ALA A 254 3.31 -10.34 -14.95
CA ALA A 254 4.33 -10.20 -15.99
C ALA A 254 5.74 -10.02 -15.39
N ALA A 255 5.84 -9.22 -14.31
CA ALA A 255 7.09 -9.07 -13.55
C ALA A 255 7.55 -10.37 -12.89
N ALA A 256 6.63 -11.13 -12.26
CA ALA A 256 6.93 -12.40 -11.64
C ALA A 256 7.47 -13.44 -12.65
N GLN A 257 6.90 -13.48 -13.87
CA GLN A 257 7.41 -14.35 -14.94
C GLN A 257 8.87 -14.03 -15.31
N LEU A 258 9.26 -12.76 -15.31
CA LEU A 258 10.65 -12.36 -15.58
C LEU A 258 11.58 -12.65 -14.41
N MET A 259 11.11 -12.47 -13.17
CA MET A 259 11.90 -12.76 -11.98
C MET A 259 12.31 -14.23 -11.87
N LYS A 260 11.46 -15.16 -12.34
CA LYS A 260 11.73 -16.61 -12.38
C LYS A 260 13.02 -16.95 -13.14
N GLY A 261 13.54 -16.07 -14.00
CA GLY A 261 14.87 -16.17 -14.60
C GLY A 261 15.07 -17.29 -15.65
N GLN A 262 14.14 -18.23 -15.77
CA GLN A 262 14.29 -19.46 -16.57
C GLN A 262 13.71 -19.40 -17.99
N GLY A 263 13.21 -18.26 -18.47
CA GLY A 263 12.96 -18.13 -19.90
C GLY A 263 12.01 -17.01 -20.30
N GLN A 264 12.31 -16.40 -21.44
CA GLN A 264 11.38 -15.52 -22.14
C GLN A 264 10.09 -16.23 -22.55
N LYS A 265 10.06 -17.57 -22.59
CA LYS A 265 8.89 -18.35 -23.02
C LYS A 265 7.68 -18.14 -22.11
N ASP A 266 7.83 -18.34 -20.80
CA ASP A 266 6.72 -18.22 -19.85
C ASP A 266 6.19 -16.78 -19.80
N TYR A 267 7.10 -15.81 -19.83
CA TYR A 267 6.76 -14.40 -19.99
C TYR A 267 5.96 -14.15 -21.27
N ARG A 268 6.42 -14.61 -22.44
CA ARG A 268 5.70 -14.43 -23.71
C ARG A 268 4.32 -15.06 -23.70
N VAL A 269 4.17 -16.28 -23.16
CA VAL A 269 2.86 -16.94 -23.02
C VAL A 269 1.93 -16.09 -22.14
N TYR A 270 2.43 -15.58 -21.02
CA TYR A 270 1.66 -14.72 -20.12
C TYR A 270 1.26 -13.40 -20.79
N ILE A 271 2.18 -12.76 -21.51
CA ILE A 271 1.92 -11.51 -22.26
C ILE A 271 0.88 -11.74 -23.36
N HIS A 272 0.98 -12.85 -24.10
CA HIS A 272 0.01 -13.18 -25.13
C HIS A 272 -1.42 -13.28 -24.56
N GLN A 273 -1.60 -13.98 -23.44
CA GLN A 273 -2.88 -14.07 -22.74
C GLN A 273 -3.37 -12.70 -22.26
N MET A 274 -2.48 -11.89 -21.68
CA MET A 274 -2.79 -10.53 -21.24
C MET A 274 -3.25 -9.65 -22.41
N LEU A 275 -2.59 -9.74 -23.57
CA LEU A 275 -2.95 -8.96 -24.74
C LEU A 275 -4.26 -9.42 -25.36
N LEU A 276 -4.52 -10.73 -25.45
CA LEU A 276 -5.83 -11.23 -25.89
C LEU A 276 -6.98 -10.68 -25.05
N ARG A 277 -6.76 -10.54 -23.73
CA ARG A 277 -7.77 -10.01 -22.82
C ARG A 277 -8.01 -8.51 -23.01
N PHE A 278 -6.96 -7.72 -23.21
CA PHE A 278 -7.02 -6.26 -23.14
C PHE A 278 -6.88 -5.54 -24.49
N GLU A 279 -6.67 -6.24 -25.61
CA GLU A 279 -6.38 -5.58 -26.89
C GLU A 279 -7.49 -4.68 -27.42
N SER A 280 -8.73 -4.86 -26.95
CA SER A 280 -9.89 -4.03 -27.31
C SER A 280 -10.18 -2.91 -26.31
N THR A 281 -9.35 -2.71 -25.28
CA THR A 281 -9.59 -1.66 -24.28
C THR A 281 -9.64 -0.28 -24.93
N ARG A 282 -10.51 0.59 -24.40
CA ARG A 282 -10.57 2.02 -24.76
C ARG A 282 -10.07 2.91 -23.64
N ASN A 283 -9.70 2.32 -22.50
CA ASN A 283 -9.23 3.05 -21.34
C ASN A 283 -7.72 3.32 -21.49
N VAL A 284 -7.35 4.59 -21.62
CA VAL A 284 -5.96 5.03 -21.80
C VAL A 284 -5.02 4.56 -20.68
N ASN A 285 -5.51 4.45 -19.44
CA ASN A 285 -4.70 4.00 -18.30
C ASN A 285 -4.49 2.48 -18.33
N VAL A 286 -5.48 1.73 -18.79
CA VAL A 286 -5.35 0.28 -19.01
C VAL A 286 -4.35 0.04 -20.15
N ALA A 287 -4.52 0.74 -21.27
CA ALA A 287 -3.63 0.65 -22.42
C ALA A 287 -2.16 0.96 -22.05
N GLU A 288 -1.92 1.98 -21.23
CA GLU A 288 -0.58 2.31 -20.70
C GLU A 288 0.01 1.13 -19.93
N ARG A 289 -0.71 0.60 -18.95
CA ARG A 289 -0.21 -0.47 -18.08
C ARG A 289 0.05 -1.77 -18.81
N ILE A 290 -0.87 -2.17 -19.68
CA ILE A 290 -0.78 -3.42 -20.44
C ILE A 290 0.34 -3.33 -21.48
N SER A 291 0.44 -2.22 -22.21
CA SER A 291 1.56 -2.02 -23.15
C SER A 291 2.89 -2.00 -22.41
N LYS A 292 2.99 -1.29 -21.27
CA LYS A 292 4.19 -1.27 -20.44
C LYS A 292 4.61 -2.68 -20.01
N ALA A 293 3.69 -3.47 -19.45
CA ALA A 293 3.97 -4.83 -19.00
C ALA A 293 4.42 -5.77 -20.14
N ALA A 294 3.83 -5.62 -21.34
CA ALA A 294 4.23 -6.37 -22.53
C ALA A 294 5.63 -6.01 -23.06
N LEU A 295 6.18 -4.87 -22.67
CA LEU A 295 7.49 -4.38 -23.10
C LEU A 295 8.61 -4.62 -22.09
N PHE A 296 8.33 -5.30 -20.97
CA PHE A 296 9.35 -5.62 -19.95
C PHE A 296 10.46 -6.50 -20.54
N GLY A 297 10.10 -7.52 -21.31
CA GLY A 297 11.01 -8.47 -21.94
C GLY A 297 10.98 -8.44 -23.46
N ALA A 298 11.52 -9.48 -24.08
CA ALA A 298 11.37 -9.70 -25.52
C ALA A 298 9.92 -10.10 -25.83
N LEU A 299 9.32 -9.40 -26.79
CA LEU A 299 7.96 -9.64 -27.24
C LEU A 299 7.97 -10.60 -28.44
N ASP A 300 6.91 -11.38 -28.58
CA ASP A 300 6.68 -12.13 -29.82
C ASP A 300 6.31 -11.16 -30.96
N PRO A 301 6.92 -11.26 -32.16
CA PRO A 301 6.57 -10.43 -33.29
C PRO A 301 5.06 -10.39 -33.60
N GLN A 302 4.32 -11.49 -33.35
CA GLN A 302 2.86 -11.54 -33.58
C GLN A 302 2.06 -10.62 -32.64
N ASP A 303 2.58 -10.35 -31.45
CA ASP A 303 1.94 -9.54 -30.42
C ASP A 303 2.29 -8.05 -30.55
N LEU A 304 3.37 -7.72 -31.27
CA LEU A 304 3.86 -6.35 -31.46
C LEU A 304 2.79 -5.40 -32.03
N PRO A 305 2.00 -5.75 -33.06
CA PRO A 305 0.94 -4.87 -33.55
C PRO A 305 -0.12 -4.54 -32.48
N LYS A 306 -0.41 -5.46 -31.55
CA LYS A 306 -1.35 -5.22 -30.45
C LYS A 306 -0.78 -4.22 -29.46
N VAL A 307 0.49 -4.39 -29.09
CA VAL A 307 1.20 -3.49 -28.17
C VAL A 307 1.32 -2.08 -28.75
N VAL A 308 1.63 -1.95 -30.05
CA VAL A 308 1.69 -0.65 -30.74
C VAL A 308 0.35 0.10 -30.62
N ARG A 309 -0.78 -0.56 -30.91
CA ARG A 309 -2.10 0.07 -30.78
C ARG A 309 -2.39 0.55 -29.35
N LEU A 310 -2.03 -0.26 -28.35
CA LEU A 310 -2.20 0.11 -26.93
C LEU A 310 -1.29 1.27 -26.53
N ALA A 311 -0.03 1.29 -27.00
CA ALA A 311 0.90 2.38 -26.72
C ALA A 311 0.45 3.70 -27.38
N ASP A 312 -0.07 3.63 -28.61
CA ASP A 312 -0.64 4.80 -29.29
C ASP A 312 -1.86 5.34 -28.52
N LEU A 313 -2.79 4.47 -28.12
CA LEU A 313 -3.93 4.84 -27.28
C LEU A 313 -3.49 5.47 -25.95
N ALA A 314 -2.50 4.88 -25.27
CA ALA A 314 -1.96 5.39 -24.02
C ALA A 314 -1.35 6.80 -24.17
N SER A 315 -0.67 7.04 -25.29
CA SER A 315 -0.01 8.33 -25.58
C SER A 315 -0.95 9.43 -26.07
N SER A 316 -2.20 9.11 -26.44
CA SER A 316 -3.16 10.04 -27.04
C SER A 316 -3.47 11.29 -26.18
N ARG A 317 -3.24 11.24 -24.87
CA ARG A 317 -3.44 12.36 -23.95
C ARG A 317 -2.16 13.15 -23.61
N GLY A 318 -1.01 12.80 -24.20
CA GLY A 318 0.25 13.50 -23.98
C GLY A 318 0.87 13.35 -22.59
N GLY A 319 0.39 12.43 -21.76
CA GLY A 319 0.94 12.17 -20.43
C GLY A 319 2.31 11.47 -20.47
N ALA A 320 3.19 11.76 -19.49
CA ALA A 320 4.54 11.22 -19.44
C ALA A 320 4.61 9.68 -19.47
N THR A 321 3.66 8.99 -18.82
CA THR A 321 3.57 7.52 -18.83
C THR A 321 3.15 6.97 -20.20
N GLY A 322 2.20 7.64 -20.87
CA GLY A 322 1.80 7.31 -22.24
C GLY A 322 2.93 7.54 -23.26
N LEU A 323 3.66 8.66 -23.14
CA LEU A 323 4.85 8.93 -23.93
C LEU A 323 5.95 7.89 -23.66
N PHE A 324 6.10 7.43 -22.42
CA PHE A 324 7.09 6.42 -22.07
C PHE A 324 6.85 5.11 -22.81
N VAL A 325 5.61 4.59 -22.79
CA VAL A 325 5.28 3.34 -23.50
C VAL A 325 5.38 3.50 -25.01
N LYS A 326 5.06 4.67 -25.57
CA LYS A 326 5.27 4.98 -26.99
C LYS A 326 6.75 4.95 -27.37
N GLY A 327 7.59 5.64 -26.60
CA GLY A 327 9.04 5.67 -26.83
C GLY A 327 9.67 4.28 -26.71
N LEU A 328 9.25 3.50 -25.72
CA LEU A 328 9.74 2.13 -25.55
C LEU A 328 9.28 1.20 -26.69
N THR A 329 8.04 1.37 -27.16
CA THR A 329 7.54 0.63 -28.34
C THR A 329 8.36 0.99 -29.58
N ALA A 330 8.62 2.28 -29.81
CA ALA A 330 9.47 2.73 -30.90
C ALA A 330 10.87 2.13 -30.83
N TYR A 331 11.46 2.06 -29.63
CA TYR A 331 12.76 1.41 -29.41
C TYR A 331 12.73 -0.08 -29.79
N ARG A 332 11.68 -0.82 -29.40
CA ARG A 332 11.52 -2.24 -29.80
C ARG A 332 11.30 -2.45 -31.29
N MET A 333 10.86 -1.41 -32.00
CA MET A 333 10.70 -1.40 -33.46
C MET A 333 11.95 -0.84 -34.18
N GLU A 334 13.06 -0.67 -33.48
CA GLU A 334 14.32 -0.11 -34.02
C GLU A 334 14.16 1.32 -34.55
N ARG A 335 13.17 2.08 -34.06
CA ARG A 335 12.95 3.50 -34.37
C ARG A 335 13.61 4.37 -33.31
N PHE A 336 14.94 4.29 -33.23
CA PHE A 336 15.71 4.81 -32.10
C PHE A 336 15.61 6.33 -31.94
N GLU A 337 15.54 7.10 -33.02
CA GLU A 337 15.37 8.55 -32.98
C GLU A 337 14.01 8.93 -32.38
N THR A 338 12.96 8.20 -32.71
CA THR A 338 11.62 8.40 -32.13
C THR A 338 11.63 8.08 -30.64
N ALA A 339 12.29 6.98 -30.25
CA ALA A 339 12.46 6.62 -28.85
C ALA A 339 13.22 7.70 -28.06
N GLU A 340 14.30 8.24 -28.65
CA GLU A 340 15.10 9.33 -28.08
C GLU A 340 14.26 10.59 -27.83
N VAL A 341 13.46 11.02 -28.83
CA VAL A 341 12.58 12.20 -28.72
C VAL A 341 11.58 12.02 -27.58
N CYS A 342 10.89 10.88 -27.52
CA CYS A 342 9.94 10.60 -26.44
C CYS A 342 10.63 10.60 -25.07
N ALA A 343 11.79 9.95 -24.95
CA ALA A 343 12.53 9.85 -23.69
C ALA A 343 13.00 11.23 -23.19
N LYS A 344 13.53 12.09 -24.08
CA LYS A 344 13.92 13.47 -23.75
C LYS A 344 12.75 14.30 -23.22
N GLN A 345 11.57 14.20 -23.84
CA GLN A 345 10.37 14.91 -23.38
C GLN A 345 9.97 14.50 -21.94
N ILE A 346 10.06 13.21 -21.63
CA ILE A 346 9.73 12.70 -20.28
C ILE A 346 10.78 13.16 -19.26
N VAL A 347 12.07 13.09 -19.62
CA VAL A 347 13.17 13.56 -18.76
C VAL A 347 13.05 15.06 -18.47
N ALA A 348 12.55 15.86 -19.41
CA ALA A 348 12.29 17.29 -19.22
C ALA A 348 11.03 17.60 -18.38
N THR A 349 10.11 16.65 -18.20
CA THR A 349 8.86 16.87 -17.46
C THR A 349 9.12 17.01 -15.95
N GLU A 350 8.62 18.08 -15.33
CA GLU A 350 8.70 18.29 -13.88
C GLU A 350 7.74 17.36 -13.11
N ASN A 351 7.97 17.16 -11.80
CA ASN A 351 7.06 16.45 -10.88
C ASN A 351 6.69 15.00 -11.27
N LYS A 352 7.52 14.31 -12.05
CA LYS A 352 7.31 12.89 -12.40
C LYS A 352 7.68 11.96 -11.23
N PRO A 353 7.04 10.79 -11.11
CA PRO A 353 7.42 9.79 -10.11
C PRO A 353 8.88 9.33 -10.28
N PRO A 354 9.64 9.09 -9.19
CA PRO A 354 11.05 8.70 -9.26
C PRO A 354 11.32 7.48 -10.15
N PHE A 355 10.46 6.45 -10.07
CA PHE A 355 10.60 5.25 -10.91
C PHE A 355 10.50 5.55 -12.40
N LEU A 356 9.63 6.51 -12.79
CA LEU A 356 9.43 6.87 -14.19
C LEU A 356 10.64 7.63 -14.71
N ASN A 357 11.24 8.50 -13.88
CA ASN A 357 12.48 9.19 -14.24
C ASN A 357 13.61 8.20 -14.57
N LEU A 358 13.82 7.20 -13.70
CA LEU A 358 14.84 6.16 -13.94
C LEU A 358 14.55 5.38 -15.23
N GLN A 359 13.29 4.97 -15.44
CA GLN A 359 12.89 4.22 -16.63
C GLN A 359 13.08 5.04 -17.91
N SER A 360 12.70 6.33 -17.90
CA SER A 360 12.89 7.21 -19.07
C SER A 360 14.36 7.51 -19.35
N GLN A 361 15.18 7.66 -18.31
CA GLN A 361 16.63 7.84 -18.47
C GLN A 361 17.28 6.57 -19.04
N LEU A 362 16.88 5.37 -18.60
CA LEU A 362 17.36 4.12 -19.19
C LEU A 362 16.96 3.99 -20.67
N LEU A 363 15.72 4.32 -21.00
CA LEU A 363 15.28 4.36 -22.40
C LEU A 363 16.10 5.35 -23.22
N LEU A 364 16.38 6.55 -22.68
CA LEU A 364 17.20 7.56 -23.33
C LEU A 364 18.64 7.07 -23.54
N ALA A 365 19.24 6.44 -22.53
CA ALA A 365 20.58 5.88 -22.63
C ALA A 365 20.65 4.82 -23.74
N MET A 366 19.71 3.87 -23.76
CA MET A 366 19.65 2.85 -24.80
C MET A 366 19.45 3.46 -26.20
N ALA A 367 18.61 4.48 -26.34
CA ALA A 367 18.43 5.18 -27.61
C ALA A 367 19.73 5.87 -28.06
N HIS A 368 20.42 6.57 -27.15
CA HIS A 368 21.71 7.21 -27.42
C HIS A 368 22.80 6.24 -27.86
N TYR A 369 22.82 5.01 -27.34
CA TYR A 369 23.76 3.99 -27.81
C TYR A 369 23.55 3.71 -29.31
N HIS A 370 22.31 3.47 -29.74
CA HIS A 370 22.02 3.16 -31.15
C HIS A 370 22.09 4.37 -32.08
N THR A 371 21.90 5.60 -31.58
CA THR A 371 22.07 6.83 -32.38
C THR A 371 23.51 7.35 -32.40
N GLY A 372 24.48 6.60 -31.87
CA GLY A 372 25.91 6.93 -31.90
C GLY A 372 26.37 7.96 -30.87
N ASN A 373 25.52 8.31 -29.89
CA ASN A 373 25.84 9.26 -28.83
C ASN A 373 26.37 8.55 -27.56
N GLU A 374 27.49 7.83 -27.73
CA GLU A 374 28.04 6.92 -26.72
C GLU A 374 28.40 7.63 -25.40
N MET A 375 28.89 8.86 -25.48
CA MET A 375 29.24 9.66 -24.29
C MET A 375 28.01 9.91 -23.41
N GLN A 376 26.87 10.28 -24.00
CA GLN A 376 25.63 10.51 -23.25
C GLN A 376 25.05 9.20 -22.71
N TYR A 377 25.11 8.12 -23.50
CA TYR A 377 24.74 6.78 -23.04
C TYR A 377 25.50 6.40 -21.75
N ARG A 378 26.83 6.48 -21.75
CA ARG A 378 27.66 6.13 -20.58
C ARG A 378 27.38 7.02 -19.38
N LYS A 379 27.23 8.32 -19.60
CA LYS A 379 26.90 9.29 -18.55
C LYS A 379 25.58 8.95 -17.86
N ILE A 380 24.50 8.85 -18.63
CA ILE A 380 23.16 8.58 -18.09
C ILE A 380 23.11 7.21 -17.41
N LEU A 381 23.74 6.19 -17.98
CA LEU A 381 23.78 4.85 -17.38
C LEU A 381 24.42 4.86 -15.99
N ASN A 382 25.53 5.60 -15.82
CA ASN A 382 26.18 5.74 -14.52
C ASN A 382 25.33 6.51 -13.50
N GLU A 383 24.68 7.59 -13.93
CA GLU A 383 23.76 8.38 -13.09
C GLU A 383 22.58 7.53 -12.59
N VAL A 384 21.96 6.75 -13.48
CA VAL A 384 20.85 5.86 -13.13
C VAL A 384 21.30 4.79 -12.14
N LYS A 385 22.47 4.16 -12.35
CA LYS A 385 22.99 3.14 -11.43
C LYS A 385 23.15 3.66 -10.00
N SER A 386 23.67 4.87 -9.87
CA SER A 386 23.78 5.55 -8.57
C SER A 386 22.40 5.76 -7.95
N ALA A 387 21.49 6.40 -8.70
CA ALA A 387 20.15 6.74 -8.21
C ALA A 387 19.25 5.54 -7.90
N MET A 388 19.48 4.39 -8.54
CA MET A 388 18.72 3.16 -8.28
C MET A 388 18.90 2.62 -6.87
N ASN A 389 20.08 2.80 -6.26
CA ASN A 389 20.35 2.33 -4.89
C ASN A 389 19.50 3.07 -3.84
N ASP A 390 19.20 4.34 -4.10
CA ASP A 390 18.44 5.21 -3.18
C ASP A 390 16.93 5.20 -3.45
N THR A 391 16.51 4.60 -4.57
CA THR A 391 15.12 4.65 -5.01
C THR A 391 14.28 3.55 -4.36
N LYS A 392 13.27 3.97 -3.59
CA LYS A 392 12.23 3.06 -3.09
C LYS A 392 11.17 2.80 -4.15
N PHE A 393 11.06 1.55 -4.59
CA PHE A 393 9.99 1.11 -5.48
C PHE A 393 8.78 0.65 -4.67
N PHE A 394 7.66 1.36 -4.83
CA PHE A 394 6.42 0.98 -4.15
C PHE A 394 5.76 -0.26 -4.78
N TRP A 395 5.92 -0.44 -6.10
CA TRP A 395 5.32 -1.54 -6.84
C TRP A 395 6.38 -2.49 -7.38
N LEU A 396 6.15 -3.79 -7.23
CA LEU A 396 7.03 -4.85 -7.69
C LEU A 396 7.37 -4.70 -9.18
N HIS A 397 6.35 -4.55 -10.03
CA HIS A 397 6.55 -4.44 -11.46
C HIS A 397 7.43 -3.25 -11.86
N ASN A 398 7.37 -2.12 -11.14
CA ASN A 398 8.26 -0.99 -11.42
C ASN A 398 9.72 -1.31 -11.08
N ARG A 399 9.97 -2.01 -9.96
CA ARG A 399 11.32 -2.49 -9.60
C ARG A 399 11.87 -3.43 -10.67
N VAL A 400 11.12 -4.49 -10.96
CA VAL A 400 11.53 -5.53 -11.92
C VAL A 400 11.77 -4.92 -13.30
N PHE A 401 10.89 -4.04 -13.73
CA PHE A 401 11.00 -3.40 -15.03
C PHE A 401 12.21 -2.47 -15.12
N THR A 402 12.45 -1.60 -14.13
CA THR A 402 13.64 -0.76 -14.10
C THR A 402 14.93 -1.59 -14.08
N THR A 403 14.99 -2.64 -13.25
CA THR A 403 16.15 -3.56 -13.23
C THR A 403 16.33 -4.27 -14.58
N THR A 404 15.25 -4.60 -15.27
CA THR A 404 15.31 -5.27 -16.57
C THR A 404 15.82 -4.32 -17.65
N LEU A 405 15.35 -3.08 -17.69
CA LEU A 405 15.88 -2.05 -18.58
C LEU A 405 17.36 -1.76 -18.31
N LEU A 406 17.76 -1.68 -17.03
CA LEU A 406 19.17 -1.50 -16.67
C LEU A 406 20.03 -2.63 -17.24
N LYS A 407 19.62 -3.89 -17.02
CA LYS A 407 20.35 -5.06 -17.56
C LYS A 407 20.43 -5.05 -19.09
N GLN A 408 19.42 -4.53 -19.78
CA GLN A 408 19.45 -4.39 -21.24
C GLN A 408 20.45 -3.30 -21.66
N ALA A 409 20.38 -2.12 -21.06
CA ALA A 409 21.32 -1.04 -21.32
C ALA A 409 22.77 -1.49 -21.06
N GLU A 410 23.04 -2.20 -19.97
CA GLU A 410 24.37 -2.73 -19.66
C GLU A 410 24.91 -3.76 -20.66
N ARG A 411 24.03 -4.49 -21.35
CA ARG A 411 24.45 -5.46 -22.37
C ARG A 411 24.91 -4.77 -23.64
N LEU A 412 24.25 -3.68 -24.04
CA LEU A 412 24.64 -2.88 -25.20
C LEU A 412 26.09 -2.40 -25.07
N GLY A 413 26.52 -1.98 -23.88
CA GLY A 413 27.91 -1.55 -23.66
C GLY A 413 28.97 -2.66 -23.67
N LYS A 414 28.59 -3.93 -23.83
CA LYS A 414 29.50 -5.08 -23.89
C LYS A 414 29.62 -5.68 -25.30
N GLU A 415 28.67 -5.36 -26.17
CA GLU A 415 28.70 -5.64 -27.61
C GLU A 415 29.52 -4.55 -28.30
#